data_AF-A0A485PQE1-F1
#
_entry.id   AF-A0A485PQE1-F1
#
_cell.length_a   1.000
_cell.length_b   1.000
_cell.length_c   1.000
_cell.angle_alpha   90.00
_cell.angle_beta   90.00
_cell.angle_gamma   90.00
#
_symmetry.space_group_name_H-M   'P 1'
#
loop_
_entity.id
_entity.type
_entity.pdbx_description
1 polymer ?
#
loop_
_entity_poly.entity_id
_entity_poly.type
_entity_poly.pdbx_seq_one_letter_code
_entity_poly.pdbx_strand_id
1 'polypeptide(L)'
;AGVGLGIGLCSVPYFQCISGIFVHTLSPGSVAHLDGRLWCGDEIVEINDSPVHCLTLNEVYAILSHCSPGPVPIIVSRHPDPQVSEMQLKEAVAQAVENVKFGKERHQWSLEDSSGLSH
;
A
#
# COMPACT_ATOMS: atom_id res chain seq x y z
N ALA A 1 7.09 1.22 -26.97
CA ALA A 1 6.15 1.31 -25.85
C ALA A 1 6.26 0.01 -25.06
N GLY A 2 6.77 0.06 -23.82
CA GLY A 2 6.86 -1.13 -22.98
C GLY A 2 5.48 -1.44 -22.41
N VAL A 3 5.09 -2.72 -22.40
CA VAL A 3 3.97 -3.18 -21.59
C VAL A 3 4.41 -3.13 -20.13
N GLY A 4 3.70 -2.37 -19.29
CA GLY A 4 3.96 -2.38 -17.84
C GLY A 4 3.57 -3.73 -17.22
N LEU A 5 4.05 -4.03 -16.02
CA LEU A 5 3.68 -5.26 -15.31
C LEU A 5 2.15 -5.38 -15.09
N GLY A 6 1.45 -4.24 -14.98
CA GLY A 6 0.00 -4.17 -14.76
C GLY A 6 -0.41 -4.64 -13.37
N ILE A 7 0.35 -4.18 -12.37
CA ILE A 7 0.12 -4.41 -10.94
C ILE A 7 -0.26 -3.07 -10.31
N GLY A 8 -1.37 -3.04 -9.58
CA GLY A 8 -1.72 -1.95 -8.69
C GLY A 8 -1.21 -2.25 -7.28
N LEU A 9 -0.34 -1.40 -6.75
CA LEU A 9 0.20 -1.52 -5.40
C LEU A 9 -0.47 -0.53 -4.45
N CYS A 10 -0.64 -0.91 -3.19
CA CYS A 10 -1.04 -0.01 -2.12
C CYS A 10 -0.09 -0.11 -0.92
N SER A 11 0.06 0.98 -0.19
CA SER A 11 0.80 1.03 1.07
C SER A 11 -0.16 0.90 2.22
N VAL A 12 0.04 -0.10 3.07
CA VAL A 12 -0.78 -0.34 4.26
C VAL A 12 0.06 -0.07 5.51
N PRO A 13 -0.34 0.88 6.36
CA PRO A 13 0.38 1.15 7.61
C PRO A 13 0.15 0.00 8.60
N TYR A 14 1.22 -0.48 9.21
CA TYR A 14 1.18 -1.37 10.36
C TYR A 14 1.23 -0.53 11.66
N PHE A 15 2.14 -0.88 12.56
CA PHE A 15 2.39 -0.24 13.83
C PHE A 15 3.78 0.45 13.80
N GLN A 16 3.92 1.59 14.50
CA GLN A 16 5.20 2.34 14.64
C GLN A 16 5.83 2.82 13.31
N CYS A 17 5.05 3.45 12.42
CA CYS A 17 5.54 4.05 11.18
C CYS A 17 6.08 3.04 10.13
N ILE A 18 5.94 1.74 10.40
CA ILE A 18 6.25 0.69 9.44
C ILE A 18 5.03 0.52 8.52
N SER A 19 5.26 0.49 7.22
CA SER A 19 4.23 0.19 6.21
C SER A 19 4.67 -0.97 5.32
N GLY A 20 3.71 -1.81 4.96
CA GLY A 20 3.87 -2.87 3.97
C GLY A 20 3.32 -2.45 2.62
N ILE A 21 3.90 -3.01 1.55
CA ILE A 21 3.46 -2.76 0.17
C ILE A 21 2.74 -4.00 -0.33
N PHE A 22 1.49 -3.85 -0.75
CA PHE A 22 0.61 -4.95 -1.10
C PHE A 22 0.12 -4.87 -2.53
N VAL A 23 -0.10 -6.02 -3.14
CA VAL A 23 -0.81 -6.15 -4.41
C VAL A 23 -2.29 -5.91 -4.17
N HIS A 24 -2.76 -4.73 -4.58
CA HIS A 24 -4.16 -4.34 -4.51
C HIS A 24 -4.96 -4.89 -5.69
N THR A 25 -4.41 -4.80 -6.90
CA THR A 25 -5.09 -5.21 -8.13
C THR A 25 -4.11 -5.73 -9.18
N LEU A 26 -4.63 -6.57 -10.08
CA LEU A 26 -3.93 -6.99 -11.29
C LEU A 26 -4.81 -6.65 -12.49
N SER A 27 -4.26 -5.89 -13.43
CA SER A 27 -5.01 -5.50 -14.63
C SER A 27 -5.27 -6.72 -15.52
N PRO A 28 -6.52 -6.98 -15.95
CA PRO A 28 -6.82 -8.08 -16.87
C PRO A 28 -5.99 -8.03 -18.15
N GLY A 29 -5.38 -9.15 -18.51
CA GLY A 29 -4.52 -9.26 -19.70
C GLY A 29 -3.13 -8.61 -19.56
N SER A 30 -2.73 -8.16 -18.35
CA SER A 30 -1.37 -7.69 -18.09
C SER A 30 -0.37 -8.83 -17.98
N VAL A 31 0.93 -8.50 -18.02
CA VAL A 31 2.01 -9.49 -17.81
C VAL A 31 1.84 -10.21 -16.47
N ALA A 32 1.55 -9.47 -15.38
CA ALA A 32 1.37 -10.08 -14.07
C ALA A 32 0.10 -10.95 -13.99
N HIS A 33 -1.00 -10.54 -14.63
CA HIS A 33 -2.22 -11.33 -14.69
C HIS A 33 -2.01 -12.63 -15.48
N LEU A 34 -1.35 -12.54 -16.64
CA LEU A 34 -1.10 -13.71 -17.50
C LEU A 34 -0.08 -14.67 -16.90
N ASP A 35 0.88 -14.16 -16.12
CA ASP A 35 1.82 -14.97 -15.36
C ASP A 35 1.13 -15.74 -14.22
N GLY A 36 0.12 -15.12 -13.58
CA GLY A 36 -0.81 -15.78 -12.65
C GLY A 36 -0.22 -16.21 -11.30
N ARG A 37 1.08 -15.95 -11.05
CA ARG A 37 1.74 -16.27 -9.79
C ARG A 37 1.51 -15.23 -8.69
N LEU A 38 1.31 -13.97 -9.07
CA LEU A 38 0.95 -12.88 -8.17
C LEU A 38 -0.56 -12.82 -7.98
N TRP A 39 -1.02 -12.60 -6.75
CA TRP A 39 -2.42 -12.50 -6.38
C TRP A 39 -2.70 -11.24 -5.57
N CYS A 40 -3.95 -10.78 -5.57
CA CYS A 40 -4.39 -9.71 -4.69
C CYS A 40 -4.23 -10.14 -3.22
N GLY A 41 -3.70 -9.26 -2.37
CA GLY A 41 -3.40 -9.60 -0.97
C GLY A 41 -1.98 -10.10 -0.73
N ASP A 42 -1.15 -10.25 -1.77
CA ASP A 42 0.28 -10.51 -1.60
C ASP A 42 1.00 -9.27 -1.06
N GLU A 43 1.84 -9.47 -0.04
CA GLU A 43 2.78 -8.46 0.42
C GLU A 43 4.08 -8.58 -0.36
N ILE A 44 4.53 -7.50 -0.99
CA ILE A 44 5.83 -7.43 -1.63
C ILE A 44 6.91 -7.24 -0.56
N VAL A 45 7.85 -8.18 -0.50
CA VAL A 45 8.97 -8.14 0.46
C VAL A 45 10.24 -7.63 -0.22
N GLU A 46 10.46 -8.03 -1.48
CA GLU A 46 11.67 -7.72 -2.23
C GLU A 46 11.42 -7.63 -3.73
N ILE A 47 12.14 -6.74 -4.42
CA ILE A 47 12.12 -6.57 -5.87
C ILE A 47 13.57 -6.46 -6.37
N ASN A 48 14.02 -7.34 -7.28
CA ASN A 48 15.43 -7.37 -7.73
C ASN A 48 16.44 -7.30 -6.58
N ASP A 49 16.31 -8.18 -5.60
CA ASP A 49 17.23 -8.25 -4.46
C ASP A 49 17.23 -6.98 -3.57
N SER A 50 16.27 -6.08 -3.79
CA SER A 50 16.09 -4.85 -3.02
C SER A 50 14.90 -5.00 -2.08
N PRO A 51 15.10 -5.00 -0.76
CA PRO A 51 14.01 -5.10 0.20
C PRO A 51 13.13 -3.85 0.10
N VAL A 52 11.81 -4.04 0.09
CA VAL A 52 10.84 -2.93 -0.02
C VAL A 52 10.12 -2.62 1.29
N HIS A 53 10.52 -3.25 2.39
CA HIS A 53 9.98 -2.94 3.71
C HIS A 53 10.27 -1.48 4.08
N CYS A 54 9.30 -0.79 4.68
CA CYS A 54 9.39 0.62 5.06
C CYS A 54 9.63 1.60 3.88
N LEU A 55 9.62 1.14 2.64
CA LEU A 55 9.64 2.03 1.49
C LEU A 55 8.26 2.62 1.25
N THR A 56 8.26 3.84 0.73
CA THR A 56 7.04 4.45 0.23
C THR A 56 6.64 3.83 -1.10
N LEU A 57 5.35 3.92 -1.43
CA LEU A 57 4.82 3.45 -2.71
C LEU A 57 5.57 4.06 -3.91
N ASN A 58 5.97 5.34 -3.80
CA ASN A 58 6.72 6.04 -4.84
C ASN A 58 8.14 5.47 -5.03
N GLU A 59 8.83 5.11 -3.95
CA GLU A 59 10.15 4.47 -4.02
C GLU A 59 10.05 3.09 -4.66
N VAL A 60 9.02 2.31 -4.32
CA VAL A 60 8.78 1.01 -4.97
C VAL A 60 8.50 1.16 -6.47
N TYR A 61 7.68 2.14 -6.87
CA TYR A 61 7.48 2.42 -8.28
C TYR A 61 8.76 2.88 -8.98
N ALA A 62 9.62 3.65 -8.31
CA ALA A 62 10.93 4.02 -8.85
C ALA A 62 11.80 2.78 -9.10
N ILE A 63 11.88 1.84 -8.14
CA ILE A 63 12.61 0.57 -8.31
C ILE A 63 12.07 -0.21 -9.52
N LEU A 64 10.75 -0.38 -9.61
CA LEU A 64 10.10 -1.08 -10.74
C LEU A 64 10.34 -0.38 -12.09
N SER A 65 10.41 0.95 -12.09
CA SER A 65 10.69 1.76 -13.29
C SER A 65 12.15 1.67 -13.74
N HIS A 66 13.08 1.51 -12.80
CA HIS A 66 14.51 1.35 -13.08
C HIS A 66 14.89 -0.10 -13.47
N CYS A 67 13.95 -1.04 -13.40
CA CYS A 67 14.17 -2.40 -13.85
C CYS A 67 14.48 -2.44 -15.35
N SER A 68 15.51 -3.21 -15.72
CA SER A 68 15.77 -3.49 -17.13
C SER A 68 14.62 -4.33 -17.73
N PRO A 69 14.32 -4.18 -19.03
CA PRO A 69 13.34 -5.03 -19.69
C PRO A 69 13.68 -6.50 -19.50
N GLY A 70 12.72 -7.29 -19.02
CA GLY A 70 12.94 -8.70 -18.73
C GLY A 70 12.15 -9.19 -17.51
N PRO A 71 12.44 -10.41 -17.04
CA PRO A 71 11.84 -10.94 -15.83
C PRO A 71 12.29 -10.13 -14.61
N VAL A 72 11.33 -9.74 -13.78
CA VAL A 72 11.58 -9.04 -12.51
C VAL A 72 11.34 -10.05 -11.38
N PRO A 73 12.40 -10.51 -10.68
CA PRO A 73 12.23 -11.35 -9.51
C PRO A 73 11.58 -10.53 -8.39
N ILE A 74 10.51 -11.09 -7.83
CA ILE A 74 9.73 -10.50 -6.75
C ILE A 74 9.55 -11.58 -5.69
N ILE A 75 9.88 -11.25 -4.45
CA ILE A 75 9.59 -12.10 -3.29
C ILE A 75 8.36 -11.54 -2.61
N VAL A 76 7.38 -12.41 -2.38
CA VAL A 76 6.13 -12.07 -1.71
C VAL A 76 5.94 -12.87 -0.43
N SER A 77 5.32 -12.23 0.56
CA SER A 77 4.77 -12.86 1.75
C SER A 77 3.26 -12.99 1.57
N ARG A 78 2.73 -14.17 1.84
CA ARG A 78 1.28 -14.45 1.72
C ARG A 78 0.82 -15.44 2.77
N HIS A 79 -0.43 -15.31 3.18
CA HIS A 79 -1.07 -16.30 4.03
C HIS A 79 -1.26 -17.61 3.26
N PRO A 80 -1.15 -18.80 3.90
CA PRO A 80 -1.38 -20.09 3.24
C PRO A 80 -2.81 -20.22 2.65
N ASP A 81 -3.76 -19.48 3.21
CA ASP A 81 -5.08 -19.31 2.64
C ASP A 81 -5.18 -17.95 1.92
N PRO A 82 -5.42 -17.92 0.59
CA PRO A 82 -5.45 -16.69 -0.18
C PRO A 82 -6.65 -15.79 0.14
N GLN A 83 -7.79 -16.36 0.57
CA GLN A 83 -8.96 -15.57 0.95
C GLN A 83 -8.66 -14.76 2.21
N VAL A 84 -7.89 -15.34 3.14
CA VAL A 84 -7.43 -14.63 4.34
C VAL A 84 -6.50 -13.47 3.99
N SER A 85 -5.54 -13.67 3.07
CA SER A 85 -4.64 -12.59 2.63
C SER A 85 -5.40 -11.41 2.03
N GLU A 86 -6.37 -11.70 1.17
CA GLU A 86 -7.21 -10.67 0.55
C GLU A 86 -8.13 -9.96 1.56
N MET A 87 -8.72 -10.72 2.49
CA MET A 87 -9.57 -10.18 3.55
C MET A 87 -8.79 -9.25 4.47
N GLN A 88 -7.62 -9.69 4.95
CA GLN A 88 -6.74 -8.89 5.81
C GLN A 88 -6.31 -7.59 5.12
N LEU A 89 -5.98 -7.65 3.83
CA LEU A 89 -5.66 -6.45 3.06
C LEU A 89 -6.86 -5.48 3.02
N LYS A 90 -8.06 -5.98 2.71
CA LYS A 90 -9.28 -5.16 2.66
C LYS A 90 -9.59 -4.52 4.01
N GLU A 91 -9.49 -5.27 5.09
CA GLU A 91 -9.72 -4.78 6.45
C GLU A 91 -8.68 -3.72 6.83
N ALA A 92 -7.40 -3.97 6.58
CA ALA A 92 -6.34 -3.03 6.91
C ALA A 92 -6.45 -1.72 6.10
N VAL A 93 -6.79 -1.81 4.82
CA VAL A 93 -7.07 -0.63 3.98
C VAL A 93 -8.30 0.13 4.51
N ALA A 94 -9.38 -0.56 4.87
CA ALA A 94 -10.58 0.07 5.42
C ALA A 94 -10.29 0.81 6.75
N GLN A 95 -9.57 0.16 7.66
CA GLN A 95 -9.14 0.76 8.93
C GLN A 95 -8.24 1.97 8.72
N ALA A 96 -7.29 1.91 7.78
CA ALA A 96 -6.42 3.04 7.46
C ALA A 96 -7.22 4.25 6.94
N VAL A 97 -8.21 4.03 6.07
CA VAL A 97 -9.10 5.10 5.59
C VAL A 97 -9.92 5.71 6.73
N GLU A 98 -10.39 4.91 7.68
CA GLU A 98 -11.16 5.37 8.82
C GLU A 98 -10.31 6.17 9.83
N ASN A 99 -9.09 5.72 10.10
CA ASN A 99 -8.12 6.45 10.93
C ASN A 99 -7.75 7.82 10.35
N VAL A 100 -7.69 7.95 9.02
CA VAL A 100 -7.49 9.24 8.34
C VAL A 100 -8.69 10.18 8.51
N LYS A 101 -9.92 9.63 8.58
CA LYS A 101 -11.13 10.43 8.85
C LYS A 101 -11.15 10.98 10.27
N PHE A 102 -10.81 10.15 11.26
CA PHE A 102 -10.81 10.57 12.66
C PHE A 102 -9.66 11.54 13.01
N GLY A 103 -8.54 11.48 12.27
CA GLY A 103 -7.43 12.43 12.40
C GLY A 103 -7.77 13.86 11.94
N LYS A 104 -8.80 14.05 11.09
CA LYS A 104 -9.21 15.37 10.60
C LYS A 104 -10.17 16.12 11.52
N GLU A 105 -10.89 15.43 12.41
CA GLU A 105 -11.84 16.11 13.30
C GLU A 105 -11.16 16.79 14.50
N ARG A 106 -9.91 16.45 14.85
CA ARG A 106 -9.23 17.01 16.05
C ARG A 106 -8.79 18.47 15.97
N HIS A 107 -9.03 19.17 14.88
CA HIS A 107 -8.58 20.57 14.69
C HIS A 107 -9.72 21.61 14.77
N GLN A 108 -10.89 21.29 15.34
CA GLN A 108 -12.02 22.23 15.37
C GLN A 108 -12.59 22.51 16.77
N TRP A 109 -11.78 22.67 17.82
CA TRP A 109 -12.26 23.35 19.05
C TRP A 109 -11.14 24.13 19.70
N SER A 110 -11.04 25.42 19.39
CA SER A 110 -10.58 26.48 20.31
C SER A 110 -10.64 27.82 19.59
N LEU A 111 -11.85 28.31 19.31
CA LEU A 111 -12.05 29.74 19.17
C LEU A 111 -13.44 30.14 19.67
N GLU A 112 -13.86 29.59 20.81
CA GLU A 112 -15.02 30.08 21.53
C GLU A 112 -14.68 30.03 23.01
N ASP A 113 -14.09 31.11 23.52
CA ASP A 113 -14.51 31.76 24.76
C ASP A 113 -13.54 32.91 25.10
N SER A 114 -14.06 33.89 25.83
CA SER A 114 -13.33 34.91 26.60
C SER A 114 -12.93 36.21 25.88
N SER A 115 -13.90 37.11 25.66
CA SER A 115 -13.70 38.51 26.09
C SER A 115 -15.04 39.23 26.30
N GLY A 116 -15.74 38.83 27.36
CA GLY A 116 -16.67 39.70 28.07
C GLY A 116 -16.15 39.91 29.50
N LEU A 117 -16.11 41.18 29.93
CA LEU A 117 -15.79 41.72 31.28
C LEU A 117 -14.29 41.69 31.69
N SER A 118 -13.65 42.74 32.21
CA SER A 118 -14.06 44.03 32.78
C SER A 118 -12.86 44.99 32.86
N HIS A 119 -13.04 46.29 32.58
CA HIS A 119 -12.77 47.40 33.51
C HIS A 119 -13.38 48.70 32.96
#